data_AF-A0AA43CI22-F1
#
_entry.id   AF-A0AA43CI22-F1
#
_cell.length_a   1.000
_cell.length_b   1.000
_cell.length_c   1.000
_cell.angle_alpha   90.00
_cell.angle_beta   90.00
_cell.angle_gamma   90.00
#
_symmetry.space_group_name_H-M   'P 1'
#
loop_
_entity.id
_entity.type
_entity.pdbx_description
1 polymer ?
#
loop_
_entity_poly.entity_id
_entity_poly.type
_entity_poly.pdbx_seq_one_letter_code
_entity_poly.pdbx_strand_id
1 'polypeptide(L)'
;EVDYIKYWDLSGSNVMAFRSFLGIAVPYGNSNSVPFVRSYFAGGSNDNRGWFPYSLGPGSTQAINDFNEANFKIALNLEYRFPIVGDIKGALFADAGNIWNVWDNVDDPKAVFRGFESLDELALGTGFGLRYDFSYFVFRLDTGFKTYNPANEPSRRWFTEYNFSNAVFQIGINYPF
;
A
#
# COMPACT_ATOMS: atom_id res chain seq x y z
N GLU A 1 8.57 -12.78 7.25
CA GLU A 1 7.95 -12.06 6.11
C GLU A 1 8.25 -12.80 4.82
N VAL A 2 7.43 -12.58 3.80
CA VAL A 2 7.60 -13.09 2.44
C VAL A 2 7.39 -11.92 1.49
N ASP A 3 8.36 -11.68 0.60
CA ASP A 3 8.29 -10.67 -0.45
C ASP A 3 8.56 -11.35 -1.80
N TYR A 4 7.69 -11.12 -2.77
CA TYR A 4 7.78 -11.67 -4.11
C TYR A 4 7.51 -10.59 -5.14
N ILE A 5 8.43 -10.45 -6.09
CA ILE A 5 8.36 -9.46 -7.17
C ILE A 5 8.50 -10.18 -8.51
N LYS A 6 7.63 -9.82 -9.46
CA LYS A 6 7.65 -10.35 -10.81
C LYS A 6 7.51 -9.26 -11.85
N TYR A 7 8.37 -9.34 -12.86
CA TYR A 7 8.33 -8.50 -14.05
C TYR A 7 7.96 -9.34 -15.27
N TRP A 8 7.10 -8.78 -16.12
CA TRP A 8 6.83 -9.27 -17.46
C TRP A 8 7.14 -8.17 -18.46
N ASP A 9 8.15 -8.40 -19.29
CA ASP A 9 8.42 -7.58 -20.46
C ASP A 9 7.37 -7.92 -21.52
N LEU A 10 6.55 -6.93 -21.85
CA LEU A 10 5.52 -7.05 -22.88
C LEU A 10 6.09 -6.58 -24.23
N SER A 11 5.25 -6.50 -25.26
CA SER A 11 5.69 -6.00 -26.57
C SER A 11 6.20 -4.56 -26.49
N GLY A 12 7.33 -4.28 -27.14
CA GLY A 12 7.98 -2.98 -27.15
C GLY A 12 8.71 -2.67 -25.83
N SER A 13 8.54 -1.46 -25.31
CA SER A 13 9.13 -1.02 -24.04
C SER A 13 8.12 -1.03 -22.88
N ASN A 14 7.04 -1.80 -23.01
CA ASN A 14 6.01 -1.91 -21.98
C ASN A 14 6.39 -2.97 -20.96
N VAL A 15 6.20 -2.68 -19.67
CA VAL A 15 6.51 -3.60 -18.58
C VAL A 15 5.33 -3.68 -17.63
N MET A 16 4.95 -4.90 -17.28
CA MET A 16 4.06 -5.16 -16.16
C MET A 16 4.89 -5.61 -14.96
N ALA A 17 4.74 -4.93 -13.83
CA ALA A 17 5.42 -5.23 -12.58
C ALA A 17 4.38 -5.58 -11.52
N PHE A 18 4.63 -6.66 -10.79
CA PHE A 18 3.81 -7.10 -9.68
C PHE A 18 4.66 -7.34 -8.45
N ARG A 19 4.16 -6.93 -7.29
CA ARG A 19 4.72 -7.29 -5.99
C ARG A 19 3.64 -7.83 -5.07
N SER A 20 3.99 -8.82 -4.27
CA SER A 20 3.20 -9.29 -3.14
C SER A 20 4.08 -9.41 -1.90
N PHE A 21 3.60 -8.86 -0.79
CA PHE A 21 4.25 -8.87 0.51
C PHE A 21 3.29 -9.40 1.58
N LEU A 22 3.78 -10.31 2.41
CA LEU A 22 3.08 -10.87 3.56
C LEU A 22 4.02 -10.84 4.78
N GLY A 23 3.64 -10.09 5.81
CA GLY A 23 4.39 -9.95 7.04
C GLY A 23 3.56 -10.38 8.24
N ILE A 24 4.16 -11.15 9.16
CA ILE A 24 3.59 -11.39 10.49
C ILE A 24 4.72 -11.32 11.51
N ALA A 25 4.46 -10.65 12.64
CA ALA A 25 5.31 -10.56 13.80
C ALA A 25 4.48 -11.01 15.00
N VAL A 26 4.99 -11.98 15.76
CA VAL A 26 4.26 -12.57 16.89
C VAL A 26 5.10 -12.37 18.15
N PRO A 27 4.54 -11.76 19.21
CA PRO A 27 5.25 -11.64 20.47
C PRO A 27 5.42 -13.02 21.12
N TYR A 28 6.56 -13.26 21.76
CA TYR A 28 6.85 -14.54 22.42
C TYR A 28 7.56 -14.34 23.76
N GLY A 29 7.45 -15.33 24.64
CA GLY A 29 8.09 -15.32 25.95
C GLY A 29 7.36 -14.41 26.94
N ASN A 30 8.02 -13.34 27.37
CA ASN A 30 7.52 -12.41 28.40
C ASN A 30 6.84 -11.16 27.82
N SER A 31 6.69 -11.06 26.49
CA SER A 31 5.97 -9.97 25.85
C SER A 31 4.58 -10.45 25.40
N ASN A 32 3.58 -9.59 25.58
CA ASN A 32 2.24 -9.75 25.03
C ASN A 32 1.95 -8.80 23.86
N SER A 33 2.96 -8.01 23.44
CA SER A 33 2.84 -7.14 22.27
C SER A 33 4.12 -7.00 21.46
N VAL A 34 3.97 -6.64 20.18
CA VAL A 34 5.11 -6.31 19.32
C VAL A 34 5.49 -4.84 19.52
N PRO A 35 6.76 -4.50 19.78
CA PRO A 35 7.16 -3.11 19.91
C PRO A 35 7.10 -2.41 18.55
N PHE A 36 6.67 -1.14 18.52
CA PHE A 36 6.53 -0.30 17.31
C PHE A 36 7.66 -0.45 16.28
N VAL A 37 8.92 -0.50 16.72
CA VAL A 37 10.11 -0.62 15.85
C VAL A 37 10.21 -1.95 15.09
N ARG A 38 9.42 -2.96 15.48
CA ARG A 38 9.30 -4.28 14.85
C ARG A 38 7.94 -4.49 14.19
N SER A 39 7.03 -3.52 14.31
CA SER A 39 5.71 -3.57 13.69
C SER A 39 5.77 -3.15 12.22
N TYR A 40 4.71 -3.50 11.49
CA TYR A 40 4.52 -3.07 10.12
C TYR A 40 3.64 -1.81 10.08
N PHE A 41 3.83 -1.00 9.04
CA PHE A 41 2.96 0.12 8.70
C PHE A 41 2.54 0.00 7.24
N ALA A 42 1.52 0.76 6.84
CA ALA A 42 1.07 0.83 5.47
C ALA A 42 0.89 2.26 4.96
N GLY A 43 0.91 2.40 3.62
CA GLY A 43 0.88 3.67 2.90
C GLY A 43 2.27 4.20 2.53
N GLY A 44 2.33 5.07 1.53
CA GLY A 44 3.55 5.71 1.05
C GLY A 44 3.93 5.34 -0.39
N SER A 45 5.02 5.95 -0.88
CA SER A 45 5.47 5.83 -2.28
C SER A 45 5.87 4.39 -2.72
N ASN A 46 6.21 3.51 -1.78
CA ASN A 46 6.68 2.14 -2.03
C ASN A 46 5.72 1.06 -1.49
N ASP A 47 4.51 1.46 -1.10
CA ASP A 47 3.49 0.57 -0.55
C ASP A 47 2.15 0.90 -1.21
N ASN A 48 1.13 1.31 -0.46
CA ASN A 48 -0.09 1.86 -1.05
C ASN A 48 0.04 3.37 -1.31
N ARG A 49 0.19 3.75 -2.59
CA ARG A 49 0.42 5.14 -3.00
C ARG A 49 -0.78 6.06 -2.80
N GLY A 50 -1.99 5.51 -2.62
CA GLY A 50 -3.19 6.29 -2.29
C GLY A 50 -3.23 6.83 -0.86
N TRP A 51 -2.27 6.44 -0.01
CA TRP A 51 -2.19 6.84 1.40
C TRP A 51 -0.81 7.45 1.70
N PHE A 52 -0.77 8.38 2.65
CA PHE A 52 0.50 8.83 3.23
C PHE A 52 1.13 7.69 4.06
N PRO A 53 2.46 7.70 4.25
CA PRO A 53 3.11 6.74 5.15
C PRO A 53 2.43 6.72 6.52
N TYR A 54 2.22 5.53 7.08
CA TYR A 54 1.57 5.30 8.39
C TYR A 54 0.10 5.72 8.51
N SER A 55 -0.57 6.09 7.41
CA SER A 55 -1.97 6.53 7.44
C SER A 55 -2.99 5.45 7.08
N LEU A 56 -2.54 4.26 6.68
CA LEU A 56 -3.41 3.15 6.30
C LEU A 56 -3.50 2.10 7.42
N GLY A 57 -4.73 1.79 7.83
CA GLY A 57 -5.04 0.76 8.83
C GLY A 57 -4.87 1.24 10.27
N PRO A 58 -4.90 0.31 11.24
CA PRO A 58 -5.13 -1.12 11.07
C PRO A 58 -6.58 -1.46 10.71
N GLY A 59 -6.79 -2.47 9.86
CA GLY A 59 -8.11 -2.94 9.41
C GLY A 59 -9.03 -1.82 8.94
N SER A 60 -10.23 -1.73 9.51
CA SER A 60 -11.23 -0.70 9.22
C SER A 60 -11.28 0.45 10.23
N THR A 61 -10.21 0.64 11.02
CA THR A 61 -10.10 1.79 11.92
C THR A 61 -9.97 3.11 11.15
N GLN A 62 -10.32 4.23 11.78
CA GLN A 62 -10.21 5.56 11.18
C GLN A 62 -8.79 6.14 11.18
N ALA A 63 -7.76 5.30 11.34
CA ALA A 63 -6.36 5.74 11.38
C ALA A 63 -6.14 6.91 12.35
N ILE A 64 -6.70 6.80 13.57
CA ILE A 64 -6.81 7.91 14.54
C ILE A 64 -5.42 8.39 15.02
N ASN A 65 -4.41 7.53 14.92
CA ASN A 65 -3.05 7.82 15.35
C ASN A 65 -2.24 8.48 14.24
N ASP A 66 -1.30 9.34 14.64
CA ASP A 66 -0.29 9.93 13.74
C ASP A 66 0.59 8.86 13.07
N PHE A 67 0.75 7.71 13.74
CA PHE A 67 1.52 6.57 13.25
C PHE A 67 0.74 5.26 13.47
N ASN A 68 0.05 4.79 12.43
CA ASN A 68 -0.67 3.52 12.49
C ASN A 68 0.30 2.37 12.21
N GLU A 69 0.21 1.35 13.05
CA GLU A 69 1.08 0.18 13.05
C GLU A 69 0.27 -1.07 13.41
N ALA A 70 0.71 -2.22 12.91
CA ALA A 70 0.22 -3.49 13.39
C ALA A 70 1.24 -4.60 13.10
N ASN A 71 1.01 -5.76 13.70
CA ASN A 71 1.95 -6.88 13.63
C ASN A 71 1.68 -7.88 12.48
N PHE A 72 0.60 -7.72 11.71
CA PHE A 72 0.28 -8.48 10.51
C PHE A 72 0.08 -7.53 9.32
N LYS A 73 0.65 -7.84 8.15
CA LYS A 73 0.59 -7.00 6.95
C LYS A 73 0.38 -7.83 5.69
N ILE A 74 -0.52 -7.35 4.83
CA ILE A 74 -0.66 -7.79 3.44
C ILE A 74 -0.49 -6.55 2.55
N ALA A 75 0.36 -6.64 1.53
CA ALA A 75 0.46 -5.63 0.49
C ALA A 75 0.64 -6.28 -0.88
N LEU A 76 -0.07 -5.77 -1.88
CA LEU A 76 -0.09 -6.21 -3.26
C LEU A 76 0.03 -4.96 -4.14
N ASN A 77 0.92 -4.98 -5.11
CA ASN A 77 1.11 -3.87 -6.02
C ASN A 77 1.12 -4.39 -7.46
N LEU A 78 0.40 -3.72 -8.33
CA LEU A 78 0.40 -3.97 -9.76
C LEU A 78 0.67 -2.64 -10.48
N GLU A 79 1.67 -2.62 -11.35
CA GLU A 79 2.06 -1.44 -12.10
C GLU A 79 2.28 -1.78 -13.58
N TYR A 80 1.65 -1.01 -14.46
CA TYR A 80 1.85 -1.07 -15.90
C TYR A 80 2.62 0.16 -16.36
N ARG A 81 3.82 -0.05 -16.92
CA ARG A 81 4.76 0.99 -17.37
C ARG A 81 4.79 1.01 -18.89
N PHE A 82 4.69 2.19 -19.49
CA PHE A 82 4.69 2.36 -20.95
C PHE A 82 5.49 3.60 -21.37
N PRO A 83 6.15 3.59 -22.54
CA PRO A 83 6.88 4.75 -23.03
C PRO A 83 5.92 5.88 -23.43
N ILE A 84 6.30 7.13 -23.17
CA ILE A 84 5.59 8.33 -23.67
C ILE A 84 6.45 9.00 -24.74
N VAL A 85 7.64 9.50 -24.37
CA VAL A 85 8.58 10.18 -25.28
C VAL A 85 9.97 10.22 -24.68
N GLY A 86 10.99 9.83 -25.47
CA GLY A 86 12.38 9.78 -24.99
C GLY A 86 12.50 8.98 -23.70
N ASP A 87 13.08 9.61 -22.68
CA ASP A 87 13.30 9.01 -21.36
C ASP A 87 12.08 9.15 -20.40
N ILE A 88 10.97 9.71 -20.87
CA ILE A 88 9.73 9.85 -20.11
C ILE A 88 8.84 8.63 -20.36
N LYS A 89 8.49 7.94 -19.27
CA LYS A 89 7.56 6.81 -19.25
C LYS A 89 6.34 7.15 -18.37
N GLY A 90 5.20 6.61 -18.73
CA GLY A 90 3.98 6.63 -17.93
C GLY A 90 3.87 5.36 -17.09
N ALA A 91 3.13 5.45 -15.99
CA ALA A 91 2.74 4.32 -15.16
C ALA A 91 1.25 4.40 -14.83
N LEU A 92 0.55 3.28 -14.88
CA LEU A 92 -0.75 3.08 -14.24
C LEU A 92 -0.57 2.05 -13.14
N PHE A 93 -1.22 2.24 -11.99
CA PHE A 93 -1.04 1.32 -10.88
C PHE A 93 -2.31 1.05 -10.08
N ALA A 94 -2.30 -0.10 -9.43
CA ALA A 94 -3.25 -0.53 -8.43
C ALA A 94 -2.49 -1.17 -7.25
N ASP A 95 -2.63 -0.57 -6.08
CA ASP A 95 -2.01 -1.01 -4.83
C ASP A 95 -3.10 -1.44 -3.86
N ALA A 96 -3.09 -2.68 -3.41
CA ALA A 96 -4.02 -3.21 -2.42
C ALA A 96 -3.26 -3.61 -1.16
N GLY A 97 -3.76 -3.28 0.03
CA GLY A 97 -3.08 -3.69 1.25
C GLY A 97 -3.75 -3.19 2.51
N ASN A 98 -3.34 -3.78 3.64
CA ASN A 98 -3.68 -3.31 4.98
C ASN A 98 -2.75 -3.95 6.02
N ILE A 99 -2.86 -3.47 7.25
CA ILE A 99 -2.22 -4.01 8.44
C ILE A 99 -3.29 -4.36 9.48
N TRP A 100 -3.04 -5.38 10.30
CA TRP A 100 -3.93 -5.81 11.39
C TRP A 100 -3.10 -6.34 12.56
N ASN A 101 -3.74 -6.46 13.72
CA ASN A 101 -3.17 -7.11 14.88
C ASN A 101 -3.59 -8.59 14.93
N VAL A 102 -2.62 -9.46 15.22
CA VAL A 102 -2.78 -10.91 15.43
C VAL A 102 -2.02 -11.29 16.69
N TRP A 103 -2.69 -11.99 17.62
CA TRP A 103 -2.07 -12.44 18.88
C TRP A 103 -1.31 -11.32 19.62
N ASP A 104 -1.92 -10.13 19.66
CA ASP A 104 -1.39 -8.93 20.31
C ASP A 104 -2.34 -8.46 21.44
N ASN A 105 -1.95 -7.43 22.17
CA ASN A 105 -2.74 -6.84 23.28
C ASN A 105 -3.79 -5.81 22.82
N VAL A 106 -4.20 -5.85 21.55
CA VAL A 106 -5.17 -4.92 20.96
C VAL A 106 -6.55 -5.55 20.94
N ASP A 107 -7.49 -4.94 21.67
CA ASP A 107 -8.87 -5.46 21.80
C ASP A 107 -9.86 -4.88 20.79
N ASP A 108 -9.48 -3.86 19.99
CA ASP A 108 -10.40 -3.24 19.01
C ASP A 108 -10.75 -4.22 17.88
N PRO A 109 -12.03 -4.63 17.76
CA PRO A 109 -12.54 -5.46 16.67
C PRO A 109 -12.10 -5.06 15.27
N LYS A 110 -12.00 -3.76 14.99
CA LYS A 110 -11.69 -3.21 13.66
C LYS A 110 -10.21 -3.25 13.34
N ALA A 111 -9.35 -3.43 14.34
CA ALA A 111 -7.91 -3.45 14.20
C ALA A 111 -7.33 -4.87 14.17
N VAL A 112 -8.13 -5.89 14.48
CA VAL A 112 -7.71 -7.28 14.67
C VAL A 112 -8.04 -8.12 13.44
N PHE A 113 -7.10 -8.98 13.03
CA PHE A 113 -7.33 -9.93 11.95
C PHE A 113 -8.16 -11.12 12.45
N ARG A 114 -9.34 -11.33 11.87
CA ARG A 114 -10.32 -12.35 12.28
C ARG A 114 -10.44 -13.51 11.28
N GLY A 115 -9.53 -13.58 10.32
CA GLY A 115 -9.54 -14.56 9.25
C GLY A 115 -9.95 -13.95 7.92
N PHE A 116 -10.62 -14.73 7.07
CA PHE A 116 -10.93 -14.32 5.70
C PHE A 116 -11.86 -13.09 5.61
N GLU A 117 -12.71 -12.85 6.60
CA GLU A 117 -13.56 -11.67 6.68
C GLU A 117 -12.76 -10.35 6.75
N SER A 118 -11.58 -10.37 7.38
CA SER A 118 -10.71 -9.19 7.42
C SER A 118 -10.15 -8.83 6.04
N LEU A 119 -10.19 -9.73 5.05
CA LEU A 119 -9.74 -9.41 3.69
C LEU A 119 -10.68 -8.40 3.00
N ASP A 120 -11.94 -8.28 3.43
CA ASP A 120 -12.84 -7.22 2.98
C ASP A 120 -12.37 -5.82 3.43
N GLU A 121 -11.41 -5.75 4.34
CA GLU A 121 -10.79 -4.51 4.79
C GLU A 121 -9.52 -4.18 3.99
N LEU A 122 -9.15 -4.93 2.94
CA LEU A 122 -8.02 -4.56 2.08
C LEU A 122 -8.32 -3.24 1.36
N ALA A 123 -7.58 -2.18 1.70
CA ALA A 123 -7.69 -0.90 1.01
C ALA A 123 -7.15 -1.02 -0.41
N LEU A 124 -7.78 -0.33 -1.36
CA LEU A 124 -7.34 -0.27 -2.75
C LEU A 124 -7.04 1.19 -3.11
N GLY A 125 -5.80 1.45 -3.50
CA GLY A 125 -5.37 2.69 -4.12
C GLY A 125 -5.13 2.45 -5.60
N THR A 126 -5.63 3.32 -6.47
CA THR A 126 -5.25 3.30 -7.90
C THR A 126 -4.79 4.67 -8.32
N GLY A 127 -4.02 4.73 -9.39
CA GLY A 127 -3.51 6.01 -9.85
C GLY A 127 -2.65 5.90 -11.09
N PHE A 128 -2.00 7.02 -11.38
CA PHE A 128 -1.10 7.15 -12.51
C PHE A 128 0.15 7.89 -12.08
N GLY A 129 1.22 7.68 -12.83
CA GLY A 129 2.51 8.26 -12.54
C GLY A 129 3.32 8.58 -13.77
N LEU A 130 4.30 9.45 -13.57
CA LEU A 130 5.35 9.76 -14.52
C LEU A 130 6.68 9.22 -13.98
N ARG A 131 7.48 8.69 -14.90
CA ARG A 131 8.82 8.18 -14.66
C ARG A 131 9.76 8.92 -15.59
N TYR A 132 10.82 9.49 -15.04
CA TYR A 132 11.92 10.02 -15.82
C TYR A 132 13.15 9.13 -15.60
N ASP A 133 13.63 8.53 -16.68
CA ASP A 133 14.76 7.59 -16.65
C ASP A 133 16.08 8.37 -16.76
N PHE A 134 16.73 8.65 -15.63
CA PHE A 134 18.11 9.15 -15.65
C PHE A 134 19.07 7.96 -15.84
N SER A 135 20.28 8.23 -16.30
CA SER A 135 21.29 7.19 -16.55
C SER A 135 21.61 6.29 -15.35
N TYR A 136 21.36 6.75 -14.12
CA TYR A 136 21.70 6.03 -12.88
C TYR A 136 20.50 5.73 -11.96
N PHE A 137 19.35 6.38 -12.17
CA PHE A 137 18.17 6.21 -11.32
C PHE A 137 16.90 6.66 -12.04
N VAL A 138 15.75 6.15 -11.60
CA VAL A 138 14.45 6.60 -12.11
C VAL A 138 13.84 7.58 -11.12
N PHE A 139 13.40 8.74 -11.59
CA PHE A 139 12.61 9.67 -10.79
C PHE A 139 11.12 9.41 -10.99
N ARG A 140 10.34 9.51 -9.90
CA ARG A 140 8.93 9.14 -9.86
C ARG A 140 8.07 10.29 -9.36
N LEU A 141 7.01 10.58 -10.11
CA LEU A 141 5.89 11.41 -9.67
C LEU A 141 4.61 10.58 -9.78
N ASP A 142 4.01 10.21 -8.66
CA ASP A 142 2.81 9.38 -8.62
C ASP A 142 1.64 10.20 -8.04
N THR A 143 0.49 10.14 -8.70
CA THR A 143 -0.78 10.63 -8.17
C THR A 143 -1.66 9.43 -7.85
N GLY A 144 -1.86 9.17 -6.56
CA GLY A 144 -2.69 8.08 -6.04
C GLY A 144 -4.06 8.58 -5.57
N PHE A 145 -5.08 7.74 -5.75
CA PHE A 145 -6.43 7.96 -5.29
C PHE A 145 -6.89 6.77 -4.45
N LYS A 146 -7.68 7.04 -3.41
CA LYS A 146 -8.29 6.00 -2.57
C LYS A 146 -9.54 5.46 -3.26
N THR A 147 -9.37 4.38 -4.01
CA THR A 147 -10.43 3.72 -4.77
C THR A 147 -11.39 2.95 -3.86
N TYR A 148 -10.84 2.27 -2.86
CA TYR A 148 -11.58 1.63 -1.78
C TYR A 148 -10.93 1.95 -0.43
N ASN A 149 -11.65 2.64 0.45
CA ASN A 149 -11.19 2.95 1.80
C ASN A 149 -12.02 2.19 2.85
N PRO A 150 -11.45 1.18 3.55
CA PRO A 150 -12.15 0.35 4.52
C PRO A 150 -12.55 1.10 5.80
N ALA A 151 -11.89 2.23 6.08
CA ALA A 151 -12.17 3.08 7.24
C ALA A 151 -13.51 3.82 7.14
N ASN A 152 -14.03 3.98 5.92
CA ASN A 152 -15.33 4.60 5.68
C ASN A 152 -16.48 3.63 5.99
N GLU A 153 -17.66 4.20 6.23
CA GLU A 153 -18.90 3.44 6.33
C GLU A 153 -19.12 2.59 5.07
N PRO A 154 -19.73 1.38 5.18
CA PRO A 154 -19.85 0.44 4.06
C PRO A 154 -20.38 1.05 2.75
N SER A 155 -21.34 1.97 2.82
CA SER A 155 -21.93 2.65 1.67
C SER A 155 -21.02 3.68 0.98
N ARG A 156 -19.90 4.06 1.63
CA ARG A 156 -18.96 5.11 1.20
C ARG A 156 -17.52 4.61 1.05
N ARG A 157 -17.30 3.30 1.02
CA ARG A 157 -15.95 2.75 0.86
C ARG A 157 -15.41 2.93 -0.54
N TRP A 158 -16.26 2.81 -1.55
CA TRP A 158 -15.89 2.90 -2.96
C TRP A 158 -15.98 4.33 -3.48
N PHE A 159 -14.95 4.77 -4.19
CA PHE A 159 -14.88 5.99 -5.00
C PHE A 159 -15.23 7.32 -4.31
N THR A 160 -15.44 7.33 -2.99
CA THR A 160 -15.86 8.54 -2.25
C THR A 160 -14.74 9.57 -2.20
N GLU A 161 -13.49 9.11 -2.08
CA GLU A 161 -12.29 9.95 -2.05
C GLU A 161 -11.56 9.96 -3.41
N TYR A 162 -12.22 9.52 -4.48
CA TYR A 162 -11.62 9.45 -5.82
C TYR A 162 -11.78 10.77 -6.57
N ASN A 163 -11.06 11.80 -6.11
CA ASN A 163 -11.05 13.12 -6.72
C ASN A 163 -9.74 13.85 -6.43
N PHE A 164 -9.44 14.90 -7.19
CA PHE A 164 -8.17 15.64 -7.06
C PHE A 164 -8.00 16.35 -5.71
N SER A 165 -9.08 16.69 -5.01
CA SER A 165 -8.99 17.29 -3.67
C SER A 165 -8.53 16.29 -2.61
N ASN A 166 -8.68 14.99 -2.86
CA ASN A 166 -8.25 13.90 -1.98
C ASN A 166 -7.09 13.09 -2.57
N ALA A 167 -6.51 13.53 -3.69
CA ALA A 167 -5.39 12.87 -4.32
C ALA A 167 -4.14 12.97 -3.43
N VAL A 168 -3.39 11.87 -3.38
CA VAL A 168 -2.09 11.81 -2.68
C VAL A 168 -0.99 11.89 -3.72
N PHE A 169 -0.13 12.90 -3.57
CA PHE A 169 1.03 13.08 -4.43
C PHE A 169 2.26 12.47 -3.77
N GLN A 170 2.90 11.56 -4.49
CA GLN A 170 4.09 10.85 -4.01
C GLN A 170 5.26 11.14 -4.94
N ILE A 171 6.43 11.34 -4.33
CA ILE A 171 7.70 11.48 -5.03
C ILE A 171 8.58 10.29 -4.63
N GLY A 172 9.30 9.72 -5.58
CA GLY A 172 10.17 8.58 -5.33
C GLY A 172 11.42 8.58 -6.20
N ILE A 173 12.43 7.87 -5.72
CA ILE A 173 13.66 7.55 -6.46
C ILE A 173 13.69 6.03 -6.65
N ASN A 174 14.17 5.56 -7.81
CA ASN A 174 14.13 4.18 -8.28
C ASN A 174 12.71 3.63 -8.36
N TYR A 175 12.51 2.36 -8.68
CA TYR A 175 11.16 1.77 -8.73
C TYR A 175 10.60 1.54 -7.31
N PRO A 176 9.25 1.56 -7.15
CA PRO A 176 8.60 1.37 -5.84
C PRO A 176 8.93 0.03 -5.18
N PHE A 177 9.22 -0.97 -6.02
CA PHE A 177 9.58 -2.35 -5.74
C PHE A 177 10.25 -2.92 -6.99
#